data_AF-A0AA95KS01-F1
#
_entry.id   AF-A0AA95KS01-F1
#
_cell.length_a   1.000
_cell.length_b   1.000
_cell.length_c   1.000
_cell.angle_alpha   90.00
_cell.angle_beta   90.00
_cell.angle_gamma   90.00
#
_symmetry.space_group_name_H-M   'P 1'
#
loop_
_entity.id
_entity.type
_entity.pdbx_description
1 polymer ?
#
loop_
_entity_poly.entity_id
_entity_poly.type
_entity_poly.pdbx_seq_one_letter_code
_entity_poly.pdbx_strand_id
1 'polypeptide(L)'
;MVVLLLYYQFLTRPEINEDVPLPVELHPVILENKEALIQRASDLGIRVIVTDGFRSFQEQDSLYEKGRTADGQIVTHAKGGDSYHNFGLAIDFALLDKQGKALWDTAYDGNGNGKSDWMEVVAIAKDLGFQWGGDWKHFKDYPHLEMRFGLKIDDLKRGKRPPEKSLTASQK
;
A
#
# COMPACT_ATOMS: atom_id res chain seq x y z
N MET A 1 2.65 17.69 28.09
CA MET A 1 2.91 16.24 27.88
C MET A 1 3.05 15.84 26.41
N VAL A 2 2.31 16.42 25.45
CA VAL A 2 2.41 16.07 24.01
C VAL A 2 3.78 16.40 23.41
N VAL A 3 4.37 17.56 23.74
CA VAL A 3 5.69 17.96 23.20
C VAL A 3 6.83 17.04 23.67
N LEU A 4 6.79 16.57 24.92
CA LEU A 4 7.80 15.66 25.48
C LEU A 4 7.69 14.25 24.90
N LEU A 5 6.47 13.77 24.63
CA LEU A 5 6.20 12.50 23.95
C LEU A 5 6.63 12.51 22.48
N LEU A 6 6.34 13.59 21.74
CA LEU A 6 6.80 13.76 20.36
C LEU A 6 8.33 13.90 20.27
N TYR A 7 8.95 14.58 21.24
CA TYR A 7 10.41 14.67 21.35
C TYR A 7 11.04 13.30 21.67
N TYR A 8 10.44 12.49 22.54
CA TYR A 8 10.91 11.13 22.83
C TYR A 8 10.76 10.19 21.63
N GLN A 9 9.64 10.26 20.90
CA GLN A 9 9.44 9.52 19.64
C GLN A 9 10.45 9.91 18.55
N PHE A 10 10.94 11.15 18.55
CA PHE A 10 12.00 11.61 17.66
C PHE A 10 13.36 10.98 18.01
N LEU A 11 13.67 10.81 19.30
CA LEU A 11 14.91 10.18 19.79
C LEU A 11 14.92 8.65 19.70
N THR A 12 13.77 8.00 19.47
CA THR A 12 13.64 6.53 19.45
C THR A 12 13.12 5.97 18.13
N ARG A 13 13.34 6.65 16.99
CA ARG A 13 13.11 5.99 15.70
C ARG A 13 14.07 4.80 15.61
N PRO A 14 13.58 3.57 15.36
CA PRO A 14 14.49 2.45 15.21
C PRO A 14 15.39 2.71 14.02
N GLU A 15 16.69 2.65 14.28
CA GLU A 15 17.70 2.71 13.24
C GLU A 15 17.48 1.56 12.25
N ILE A 16 17.70 1.85 10.97
CA ILE A 16 17.68 0.83 9.94
C ILE A 16 18.83 -0.13 10.22
N ASN A 17 18.54 -1.43 10.20
CA ASN A 17 19.58 -2.43 10.27
C ASN A 17 20.30 -2.48 8.92
N GLU A 18 21.46 -1.81 8.83
CA GLU A 18 22.27 -1.71 7.61
C GLU A 18 22.89 -3.05 7.19
N ASP A 19 22.96 -4.04 8.10
CA ASP A 19 23.48 -5.38 7.81
C ASP A 19 22.49 -6.24 7.00
N VAL A 20 21.22 -5.82 6.90
CA VAL A 20 20.18 -6.53 6.15
C VAL A 20 19.77 -5.71 4.94
N PRO A 21 20.01 -6.21 3.70
CA PRO A 21 19.62 -5.51 2.49
C PRO A 21 18.14 -5.11 2.49
N LEU A 22 17.87 -3.89 2.02
CA LEU A 22 16.52 -3.41 1.80
C LEU A 22 15.96 -4.03 0.51
N PRO A 23 14.64 -4.28 0.44
CA PRO A 23 13.99 -4.65 -0.81
C PRO A 23 14.20 -3.57 -1.88
N VAL A 24 14.25 -4.00 -3.15
CA VAL A 24 14.37 -3.12 -4.32
C VAL A 24 13.20 -3.27 -5.30
N GLU A 25 12.25 -4.12 -4.96
CA GLU A 25 11.08 -4.46 -5.78
C GLU A 25 9.92 -4.96 -4.90
N LEU A 26 8.79 -5.30 -5.52
CA LEU A 26 7.67 -5.90 -4.82
C LEU A 26 8.04 -7.30 -4.31
N HIS A 27 7.60 -7.62 -3.10
CA HIS A 27 7.70 -8.97 -2.58
C HIS A 27 6.90 -9.95 -3.47
N PRO A 28 7.38 -11.18 -3.73
CA PRO A 28 6.74 -12.09 -4.68
C PRO A 28 5.25 -12.36 -4.43
N VAL A 29 4.85 -12.52 -3.17
CA VAL A 29 3.42 -12.69 -2.79
C VAL A 29 2.58 -11.47 -3.15
N ILE A 30 3.13 -10.26 -3.04
CA ILE A 30 2.42 -9.03 -3.42
C ILE A 30 2.30 -8.96 -4.93
N LEU A 31 3.35 -9.31 -5.66
CA LEU A 31 3.33 -9.39 -7.11
C LEU A 31 2.27 -10.38 -7.60
N GLU A 32 2.24 -11.60 -7.05
CA GLU A 32 1.25 -12.63 -7.38
C GLU A 32 -0.19 -12.15 -7.09
N ASN A 33 -0.44 -11.62 -5.89
CA ASN A 33 -1.76 -11.15 -5.52
C ASN A 33 -2.19 -9.90 -6.29
N LYS A 34 -1.25 -9.05 -6.71
CA LYS A 34 -1.50 -7.92 -7.59
C LYS A 34 -2.00 -8.40 -8.96
N GLU A 35 -1.35 -9.39 -9.57
CA GLU A 35 -1.81 -9.96 -10.85
C GLU A 35 -3.17 -10.66 -10.69
N ALA A 36 -3.38 -11.40 -9.59
CA ALA A 36 -4.65 -12.04 -9.30
C ALA A 36 -5.79 -11.02 -9.09
N LEU A 37 -5.51 -9.87 -8.46
CA LEU A 37 -6.46 -8.78 -8.28
C LEU A 37 -6.91 -8.22 -9.64
N ILE A 38 -5.95 -7.89 -10.52
CA ILE A 38 -6.22 -7.35 -11.85
C ILE A 38 -7.04 -8.36 -12.67
N GLN A 39 -6.66 -9.63 -12.65
CA GLN A 39 -7.37 -10.67 -13.39
C GLN A 39 -8.81 -10.84 -12.89
N ARG A 40 -9.01 -11.00 -11.57
CA ARG A 40 -10.36 -11.18 -11.00
C ARG A 40 -11.26 -9.96 -11.21
N ALA A 41 -10.69 -8.75 -11.16
CA ALA A 41 -11.44 -7.54 -11.50
C ALA A 41 -11.83 -7.52 -12.98
N SER A 42 -10.91 -7.89 -13.87
CA SER A 42 -11.18 -8.01 -15.30
C SER A 42 -12.27 -9.04 -15.61
N ASP A 43 -12.33 -10.15 -14.88
CA ASP A 43 -13.39 -11.18 -15.03
C ASP A 43 -14.79 -10.62 -14.68
N LEU A 44 -14.87 -9.57 -13.86
CA LEU A 44 -16.09 -8.81 -13.56
C LEU A 44 -16.33 -7.63 -14.53
N GLY A 45 -15.50 -7.48 -15.56
CA GLY A 45 -15.56 -6.34 -16.47
C GLY A 45 -15.01 -5.03 -15.90
N ILE A 46 -14.29 -5.08 -14.77
CA ILE A 46 -13.70 -3.92 -14.11
C ILE A 46 -12.24 -3.82 -14.53
N ARG A 47 -11.84 -2.65 -15.05
CA ARG A 47 -10.45 -2.40 -15.45
C ARG A 47 -9.69 -1.69 -14.34
N VAL A 48 -8.60 -2.29 -13.89
CA VAL A 48 -7.75 -1.80 -12.81
C VAL A 48 -6.34 -1.55 -13.35
N ILE A 49 -5.71 -0.47 -12.89
CA ILE A 49 -4.29 -0.22 -13.05
C ILE A 49 -3.65 -0.08 -11.67
N VAL A 50 -2.44 -0.60 -11.53
CA VAL A 50 -1.60 -0.37 -10.35
C VAL A 50 -0.74 0.85 -10.63
N THR A 51 -0.92 1.90 -9.84
CA THR A 51 -0.28 3.20 -10.04
C THR A 51 1.07 3.28 -9.34
N ASP A 52 1.20 2.61 -8.19
CA ASP A 52 2.43 2.53 -7.42
C ASP A 52 2.60 1.14 -6.81
N GLY A 53 3.85 0.72 -6.66
CA GLY A 53 4.24 -0.54 -6.04
C GLY A 53 5.37 -0.31 -5.04
N PHE A 54 6.52 -0.92 -5.27
CA PHE A 54 7.73 -0.59 -4.50
C PHE A 54 8.11 0.88 -4.69
N ARG A 55 8.48 1.54 -3.59
CA ARG A 55 9.09 2.88 -3.59
C ARG A 55 10.31 2.87 -2.69
N SER A 56 11.46 3.31 -3.18
CA SER A 56 12.64 3.52 -2.35
C SER A 56 12.38 4.55 -1.23
N PHE A 57 13.28 4.58 -0.25
CA PHE A 57 13.18 5.54 0.86
C PHE A 57 13.27 6.98 0.35
N GLN A 58 14.16 7.22 -0.63
CA GLN A 58 14.34 8.54 -1.24
C GLN A 58 13.07 8.99 -1.97
N GLU A 59 12.45 8.13 -2.77
CA GLU A 59 11.19 8.47 -3.45
C GLU A 59 10.07 8.76 -2.46
N GLN A 60 10.01 8.01 -1.35
CA GLN A 60 9.05 8.27 -0.29
C GLN A 60 9.30 9.59 0.45
N ASP A 61 10.56 9.95 0.69
CA ASP A 61 10.91 11.25 1.27
C ASP A 61 10.53 12.39 0.32
N SER A 62 10.78 12.27 -0.99
CA SER A 62 10.32 13.27 -1.97
C SER A 62 8.80 13.44 -1.98
N LEU A 63 8.04 12.36 -1.77
CA LEU A 63 6.57 12.45 -1.63
C LEU A 63 6.15 13.05 -0.28
N TYR A 64 6.89 12.78 0.79
CA TYR A 64 6.68 13.42 2.09
C TYR A 64 6.95 14.93 2.04
N GLU A 65 7.89 15.39 1.23
CA GLU A 65 8.21 16.82 1.09
C GLU A 65 7.10 17.66 0.42
N LYS A 66 6.26 17.05 -0.44
CA LYS A 66 5.14 17.73 -1.11
C LYS A 66 4.16 18.34 -0.12
N GLY A 67 3.83 19.62 -0.34
CA GLY A 67 2.96 20.40 0.54
C GLY A 67 3.58 20.75 1.89
N ARG A 68 4.88 20.49 2.08
CA ARG A 68 5.65 20.84 3.28
C ARG A 68 6.84 21.72 2.93
N THR A 69 7.81 21.17 2.21
CA THR A 69 9.05 21.83 1.77
C THR A 69 9.16 21.89 0.25
N ALA A 70 8.33 21.14 -0.47
CA ALA A 70 8.16 21.21 -1.91
C ALA A 70 6.70 21.55 -2.27
N ASP A 71 6.48 22.11 -3.46
CA ASP A 71 5.14 22.44 -3.94
C ASP A 71 4.26 21.20 -4.15
N GLY A 72 2.95 21.40 -4.05
CA GLY A 72 1.95 20.34 -4.24
C GLY A 72 1.11 20.08 -2.99
N GLN A 73 0.22 19.11 -3.08
CA GLN A 73 -0.62 18.68 -1.95
C GLN A 73 0.11 17.63 -1.11
N ILE A 74 -0.21 17.56 0.19
CA ILE A 74 0.25 16.48 1.05
C ILE A 74 -0.42 15.18 0.58
N VAL A 75 0.40 14.26 0.06
CA VAL A 75 -0.06 12.93 -0.42
C VAL A 75 0.33 11.78 0.52
N THR A 76 1.17 12.05 1.52
CA THR A 76 1.59 11.05 2.51
C THR A 76 2.00 11.73 3.83
N HIS A 77 1.86 10.99 4.93
CA HIS A 77 2.42 11.32 6.24
C HIS A 77 3.63 10.45 6.62
N ALA A 78 3.96 9.43 5.81
CA ALA A 78 5.11 8.55 6.01
C ALA A 78 6.37 9.11 5.34
N LYS A 79 7.48 9.14 6.08
CA LYS A 79 8.83 9.39 5.54
C LYS A 79 9.43 8.10 4.96
N GLY A 80 10.60 8.20 4.33
CA GLY A 80 11.40 7.07 3.93
C GLY A 80 11.59 6.06 5.07
N GLY A 81 11.25 4.81 4.79
CA GLY A 81 11.26 3.71 5.75
C GLY A 81 10.04 3.63 6.66
N ASP A 82 9.11 4.59 6.62
CA ASP A 82 7.87 4.59 7.41
C ASP A 82 6.64 4.08 6.62
N SER A 83 6.84 3.56 5.40
CA SER A 83 5.79 3.07 4.49
C SER A 83 6.01 1.61 4.10
N TYR A 84 4.94 0.83 3.97
CA TYR A 84 5.04 -0.57 3.48
C TYR A 84 5.46 -0.66 2.01
N HIS A 85 5.27 0.40 1.21
CA HIS A 85 5.85 0.50 -0.14
C HIS A 85 7.37 0.41 -0.11
N ASN A 86 8.01 0.92 0.95
CA ASN A 86 9.46 0.90 1.12
C ASN A 86 10.04 -0.48 1.35
N PHE A 87 9.19 -1.45 1.65
CA PHE A 87 9.57 -2.84 1.86
C PHE A 87 8.95 -3.77 0.81
N GLY A 88 8.36 -3.21 -0.26
CA GLY A 88 7.73 -3.99 -1.33
C GLY A 88 6.44 -4.69 -0.91
N LEU A 89 5.76 -4.19 0.14
CA LEU A 89 4.61 -4.83 0.79
C LEU A 89 3.26 -4.14 0.54
N ALA A 90 3.24 -3.16 -0.36
CA ALA A 90 2.05 -2.40 -0.70
C ALA A 90 1.99 -2.04 -2.19
N ILE A 91 0.77 -1.80 -2.66
CA ILE A 91 0.45 -1.29 -3.99
C ILE A 91 -0.65 -0.22 -3.85
N ASP A 92 -0.65 0.73 -4.77
CA ASP A 92 -1.78 1.65 -4.99
C ASP A 92 -2.46 1.30 -6.30
N PHE A 93 -3.79 1.35 -6.33
CA PHE A 93 -4.56 1.09 -7.54
C PHE A 93 -5.49 2.26 -7.92
N ALA A 94 -5.87 2.28 -9.18
CA ALA A 94 -6.95 3.10 -9.72
C ALA A 94 -7.81 2.28 -10.67
N LEU A 95 -9.03 2.75 -10.91
CA LEU A 95 -9.88 2.22 -11.97
C LEU A 95 -9.49 2.85 -13.31
N LEU A 96 -9.82 2.19 -14.41
CA LEU A 96 -9.75 2.77 -15.75
C LEU A 96 -11.17 2.96 -16.29
N ASP A 97 -11.51 4.19 -16.68
CA ASP A 97 -12.75 4.48 -17.38
C ASP A 97 -12.81 3.79 -18.75
N LYS A 98 -13.92 3.89 -19.48
CA LYS A 98 -14.12 3.25 -20.80
C LYS A 98 -13.08 3.68 -21.85
N GLN A 99 -12.44 4.83 -21.69
CA GLN A 99 -11.42 5.38 -22.56
C GLN A 99 -10.00 4.99 -22.15
N GLY A 100 -9.84 4.26 -21.03
CA GLY A 100 -8.54 3.84 -20.51
C GLY A 100 -7.84 4.91 -19.68
N LYS A 101 -8.56 5.92 -19.20
CA LYS A 101 -8.02 6.95 -18.31
C LYS A 101 -8.18 6.52 -16.85
N ALA A 102 -7.14 6.75 -16.05
CA ALA A 102 -7.16 6.50 -14.62
C ALA A 102 -8.22 7.35 -13.90
N LEU A 103 -8.96 6.70 -13.01
CA LEU A 103 -10.08 7.25 -12.27
C LEU A 103 -9.97 6.86 -10.79
N TRP A 104 -10.04 7.87 -9.92
CA TRP A 104 -10.04 7.73 -8.45
C TRP A 104 -11.42 8.02 -7.88
N ASP A 105 -12.46 7.48 -8.51
CA ASP A 105 -13.84 7.64 -8.09
C ASP A 105 -14.33 6.35 -7.41
N THR A 106 -14.47 6.41 -6.09
CA THR A 106 -14.94 5.29 -5.27
C THR A 106 -16.42 4.95 -5.46
N ALA A 107 -17.18 5.76 -6.18
CA ALA A 107 -18.59 5.52 -6.49
C ALA A 107 -18.82 5.08 -7.95
N TYR A 108 -17.77 4.98 -8.76
CA TYR A 108 -17.86 4.60 -10.16
C TYR A 108 -18.41 3.18 -10.34
N ASP A 109 -19.35 3.03 -11.27
CA ASP A 109 -19.95 1.77 -11.71
C ASP A 109 -19.76 1.66 -13.24
N GLY A 110 -18.57 1.20 -13.65
CA GLY A 110 -18.19 1.09 -15.06
C GLY A 110 -18.73 -0.17 -15.72
N ASN A 111 -18.92 -1.24 -14.94
CA ASN A 111 -19.48 -2.50 -15.42
C ASN A 111 -21.02 -2.49 -15.50
N GLY A 112 -21.69 -1.50 -14.87
CA GLY A 112 -23.13 -1.26 -14.93
C GLY A 112 -23.96 -2.23 -14.10
N ASN A 113 -23.38 -2.86 -13.08
CA ASN A 113 -24.06 -3.87 -12.27
C ASN A 113 -24.81 -3.29 -11.05
N GLY A 114 -24.78 -1.97 -10.86
CA GLY A 114 -25.41 -1.26 -9.75
C GLY A 114 -24.58 -1.22 -8.46
N LYS A 115 -23.30 -1.64 -8.52
CA LYS A 115 -22.34 -1.58 -7.42
C LYS A 115 -21.15 -0.72 -7.81
N SER A 116 -20.46 -0.19 -6.79
CA SER A 116 -19.19 0.50 -7.02
C SER A 116 -18.11 -0.51 -7.41
N ASP A 117 -17.54 -0.33 -8.60
CA ASP A 117 -16.39 -1.08 -9.10
C ASP A 117 -15.22 -1.00 -8.10
N TRP A 118 -15.02 0.17 -7.48
CA TRP A 118 -13.97 0.36 -6.47
C TRP A 118 -14.16 -0.58 -5.29
N MET A 119 -15.40 -0.69 -4.79
CA MET A 119 -15.72 -1.54 -3.65
C MET A 119 -15.66 -3.03 -4.00
N GLU A 120 -15.96 -3.39 -5.25
CA GLU A 120 -15.77 -4.76 -5.75
C GLU A 120 -14.28 -5.13 -5.82
N VAL A 121 -13.42 -4.23 -6.32
CA VAL A 121 -11.95 -4.42 -6.31
C VAL A 121 -11.42 -4.53 -4.88
N VAL A 122 -11.90 -3.70 -3.95
CA VAL A 122 -11.54 -3.78 -2.53
C VAL A 122 -11.95 -5.11 -1.92
N ALA A 123 -13.14 -5.64 -2.24
CA ALA A 123 -13.57 -6.95 -1.75
C ALA A 123 -12.64 -8.06 -2.25
N ILE A 124 -12.31 -8.06 -3.55
CA ILE A 124 -11.32 -9.01 -4.12
C ILE A 124 -9.97 -8.87 -3.42
N ALA A 125 -9.49 -7.65 -3.20
CA ALA A 125 -8.21 -7.41 -2.54
C ALA A 125 -8.19 -7.99 -1.12
N LYS A 126 -9.26 -7.79 -0.34
CA LYS A 126 -9.40 -8.36 1.01
C LYS A 126 -9.44 -9.88 0.99
N ASP A 127 -10.14 -10.48 0.03
CA ASP A 127 -10.17 -11.95 -0.15
C ASP A 127 -8.79 -12.51 -0.52
N LEU A 128 -7.96 -11.75 -1.23
CA LEU A 128 -6.56 -12.09 -1.52
C LEU A 128 -5.63 -11.88 -0.32
N GLY A 129 -6.12 -11.25 0.76
CA GLY A 129 -5.37 -11.03 2.00
C GLY A 129 -4.82 -9.61 2.18
N PHE A 130 -5.15 -8.66 1.28
CA PHE A 130 -4.76 -7.26 1.46
C PHE A 130 -5.58 -6.60 2.57
N GLN A 131 -4.91 -5.72 3.32
CA GLN A 131 -5.55 -4.68 4.10
C GLN A 131 -5.74 -3.45 3.22
N TRP A 132 -6.85 -2.73 3.42
CA TRP A 132 -7.20 -1.57 2.60
C TRP A 132 -7.06 -0.26 3.39
N GLY A 133 -6.42 0.74 2.80
CA GLY A 133 -6.23 2.05 3.41
C GLY A 133 -7.54 2.83 3.64
N GLY A 134 -8.60 2.52 2.89
CA GLY A 134 -9.93 3.08 3.12
C GLY A 134 -10.58 2.64 4.46
N ASP A 135 -10.09 1.56 5.08
CA ASP A 135 -10.54 1.11 6.41
C ASP A 135 -9.82 1.84 7.56
N TRP A 136 -8.80 2.67 7.27
CA TRP A 136 -8.08 3.39 8.31
C TRP A 136 -8.98 4.40 9.02
N LYS A 137 -8.79 4.54 10.34
CA LYS A 137 -9.59 5.45 11.19
C LYS A 137 -9.35 6.93 10.88
N HIS A 138 -8.13 7.26 10.45
CA HIS A 138 -7.69 8.61 10.12
C HIS A 138 -6.88 8.55 8.83
N PHE A 139 -6.93 9.63 8.05
CA PHE A 139 -6.22 9.75 6.77
C PHE A 139 -6.46 8.53 5.86
N LYS A 140 -7.72 8.30 5.50
CA LYS A 140 -8.09 7.20 4.60
C LYS A 140 -7.39 7.35 3.27
N ASP A 141 -6.67 6.32 2.89
CA ASP A 141 -5.96 6.24 1.62
C ASP A 141 -6.66 5.19 0.76
N TYR A 142 -7.58 5.64 -0.10
CA TYR A 142 -8.45 4.73 -0.82
C TYR A 142 -7.71 3.88 -1.87
N PRO A 143 -6.69 4.36 -2.59
CA PRO A 143 -5.87 3.54 -3.47
C PRO A 143 -5.07 2.43 -2.77
N HIS A 144 -4.74 2.63 -1.50
CA HIS A 144 -3.71 1.85 -0.82
C HIS A 144 -4.16 0.44 -0.42
N LEU A 145 -3.36 -0.55 -0.80
CA LEU A 145 -3.48 -1.95 -0.42
C LEU A 145 -2.15 -2.48 0.11
N GLU A 146 -2.15 -3.15 1.27
CA GLU A 146 -0.91 -3.68 1.87
C GLU A 146 -1.10 -5.06 2.52
N MET A 147 -0.02 -5.85 2.56
CA MET A 147 0.04 -7.06 3.37
C MET A 147 1.17 -6.97 4.38
N ARG A 148 0.83 -7.01 5.67
CA ARG A 148 1.79 -6.79 6.75
C ARG A 148 2.50 -8.05 7.22
N PHE A 149 1.92 -9.24 6.97
CA PHE A 149 2.43 -10.52 7.47
C PHE A 149 2.68 -10.54 9.00
N GLY A 150 1.89 -9.77 9.75
CA GLY A 150 2.08 -9.60 11.20
C GLY A 150 3.27 -8.73 11.61
N LEU A 151 4.02 -8.17 10.65
CA LEU A 151 5.17 -7.29 10.88
C LEU A 151 4.72 -5.84 10.97
N LYS A 152 5.33 -5.09 11.89
CA LYS A 152 5.24 -3.63 11.92
C LYS A 152 6.39 -3.03 11.12
N ILE A 153 6.27 -1.75 10.75
CA ILE A 153 7.37 -0.98 10.15
C ILE A 153 8.67 -1.13 10.96
N ASP A 154 8.62 -1.03 12.28
CA ASP A 154 9.82 -1.16 13.14
C ASP A 154 10.44 -2.57 13.12
N ASP A 155 9.66 -3.61 12.82
CA ASP A 155 10.20 -4.95 12.60
C ASP A 155 10.95 -5.02 11.27
N LEU A 156 10.38 -4.42 10.22
CA LEU A 156 10.97 -4.36 8.88
C LEU A 156 12.28 -3.55 8.88
N LYS A 157 12.29 -2.39 9.55
CA LYS A 157 13.50 -1.58 9.75
C LYS A 157 14.62 -2.34 10.45
N ARG A 158 14.29 -3.17 11.43
CA ARG A 158 15.26 -4.03 12.16
C ARG A 158 15.68 -5.28 11.39
N GLY A 159 15.23 -5.46 10.16
CA GLY A 159 15.68 -6.53 9.27
C GLY A 159 14.75 -7.76 9.22
N LYS A 160 13.60 -7.76 9.93
CA LYS A 160 12.62 -8.85 9.72
C LYS A 160 12.04 -8.74 8.31
N ARG A 161 11.77 -9.88 7.69
CA ARG A 161 11.15 -9.97 6.36
C ARG A 161 10.01 -10.98 6.37
N PRO A 162 8.96 -10.76 5.58
CA PRO A 162 7.94 -11.78 5.37
C PRO A 162 8.54 -12.99 4.63
N PRO A 163 7.88 -14.16 4.70
CA PRO A 163 8.32 -15.34 3.96
C PRO A 163 8.08 -15.17 2.45
N GLU A 164 9.03 -15.61 1.64
CA GLU A 164 9.00 -15.56 0.17
C GLU A 164 7.80 -16.27 -0.47
N LYS A 165 7.12 -17.16 0.27
CA LYS A 165 5.93 -17.87 -0.16
C LYS A 165 4.75 -17.53 0.74
N SER A 166 3.56 -17.48 0.15
CA SER A 166 2.31 -17.30 0.89
C SER A 166 2.20 -18.36 1.98
N LEU A 167 2.01 -17.92 3.24
CA LEU A 167 1.61 -18.80 4.32
C LEU A 167 0.15 -19.18 4.08
N THR A 168 -0.11 -20.06 3.12
CA THR A 168 -1.43 -20.68 3.00
C THR A 168 -1.66 -21.48 4.27
N ALA A 169 -2.65 -21.04 5.05
CA ALA A 169 -3.03 -21.72 6.28
C ALA A 169 -3.60 -23.11 5.92
N SER A 170 -2.78 -24.16 6.08
CA SER A 170 -3.29 -25.42 6.58
C SER A 170 -3.48 -25.28 8.09
N GLN A 171 -4.65 -24.82 8.52
CA GLN A 171 -5.21 -25.24 9.81
C GLN A 171 -6.69 -25.54 9.60
N LYS A 172 -7.03 -26.78 9.96
CA LYS A 172 -8.34 -27.44 9.86
C LYS A 172 -9.49 -26.64 10.44
#